data_AF-B8M2D0-F1
#
_entry.id   AF-B8M2D0-F1
#
_cell.length_a   1.000
_cell.length_b   1.000
_cell.length_c   1.000
_cell.angle_alpha   90.00
_cell.angle_beta   90.00
_cell.angle_gamma   90.00
#
_symmetry.space_group_name_H-M   'P 1'
#
loop_
_entity.id
_entity.type
_entity.pdbx_description
1 polymer ?
#
loop_
_entity_poly.entity_id
_entity_poly.type
_entity_poly.pdbx_seq_one_letter_code
_entity_poly.pdbx_strand_id
1 'polypeptide(L)'
;MNLYRRIRAVALWDSYASGETSFLAKPEWRGLSDTPYDLLLDILLRLTSLLSRADQIETMATKGDETGAAEAAQRLMWRCHSLRDELVTWYADFQTKETGPLFYLEPEEQHPYLDPDSELNGVFPDSVTFQTPYIAQLLLLYWYGEVIVHGAMSIAHRYLWGQSPTNPESSGTTPSSTASPSTTASVTTEKLTEARQQMTMLEGETLANIEIIGEYFAAKICQAMAGCGRNSLQGYGFQTAMVPLWAAQQYYLDRSTRKYLWCRTVLMNFSRKGFVVAQNLGSLALSQYPGRYVSGKSVVEEHIL
;
A
#
# COMPACT_ATOMS: atom_id res chain seq x y z
N MET A 1 12.94 14.09 23.21
CA MET A 1 12.63 13.69 21.81
C MET A 1 11.48 12.68 21.65
N ASN A 2 11.04 11.94 22.68
CA ASN A 2 9.96 10.94 22.54
C ASN A 2 8.58 11.55 22.24
N LEU A 3 8.26 12.73 22.79
CA LEU A 3 6.99 13.43 22.53
C LEU A 3 6.85 13.86 21.06
N TYR A 4 7.92 14.42 20.48
CA TYR A 4 7.94 14.84 19.08
C TYR A 4 7.65 13.68 18.11
N ARG A 5 8.31 12.54 18.36
CA ARG A 5 8.08 11.30 17.60
C ARG A 5 6.62 10.83 17.66
N ARG A 6 6.02 10.82 18.86
CA ARG A 6 4.62 10.41 19.05
C ARG A 6 3.65 11.35 18.34
N ILE A 7 3.87 12.65 18.45
CA ILE A 7 3.04 13.66 17.77
C ILE A 7 3.08 13.45 16.25
N ARG A 8 4.26 13.16 15.68
CA ARG A 8 4.41 12.91 14.24
C ARG A 8 3.72 11.64 13.78
N ALA A 9 3.81 10.55 14.55
CA ALA A 9 3.09 9.32 14.24
C ALA A 9 1.57 9.54 14.27
N VAL A 10 1.06 10.24 15.29
CA VAL A 10 -0.38 10.58 15.38
C VAL A 10 -0.79 11.48 14.21
N ALA A 11 0.01 12.51 13.92
CA ALA A 11 -0.26 13.43 12.82
C ALA A 11 -0.23 12.72 11.47
N LEU A 12 0.63 11.72 11.26
CA LEU A 12 0.65 10.91 10.05
C LEU A 12 -0.69 10.18 9.86
N TRP A 13 -1.19 9.55 10.90
CA TRP A 13 -2.45 8.80 10.83
C TRP A 13 -3.67 9.71 10.73
N ASP A 14 -3.67 10.84 11.44
CA ASP A 14 -4.70 11.87 11.33
C ASP A 14 -4.69 12.52 9.93
N SER A 15 -3.51 12.81 9.40
CA SER A 15 -3.33 13.33 8.05
C SER A 15 -3.69 12.30 7.00
N TYR A 16 -3.45 11.01 7.22
CA TYR A 16 -3.96 9.97 6.32
C TYR A 16 -5.49 9.91 6.38
N ALA A 17 -6.05 9.99 7.59
CA ALA A 17 -7.49 9.90 7.81
C ALA A 17 -8.29 11.03 7.18
N SER A 18 -7.82 12.26 7.38
CA SER A 18 -8.36 13.48 6.78
C SER A 18 -7.91 13.67 5.33
N GLY A 19 -6.82 12.98 4.94
CA GLY A 19 -5.95 13.21 3.76
C GLY A 19 -5.49 14.67 3.58
N GLU A 20 -5.57 15.48 4.64
CA GLU A 20 -4.98 16.81 4.69
C GLU A 20 -3.48 16.69 5.03
N THR A 21 -2.69 17.68 4.61
CA THR A 21 -1.28 17.73 5.03
C THR A 21 -1.17 18.31 6.44
N SER A 22 -0.55 17.59 7.36
CA SER A 22 -0.12 18.16 8.63
C SER A 22 0.85 19.34 8.43
N PHE A 23 0.80 20.34 9.31
CA PHE A 23 1.83 21.38 9.39
C PHE A 23 3.24 20.80 9.63
N LEU A 24 3.33 19.59 10.19
CA LEU A 24 4.59 18.88 10.40
C LEU A 24 5.24 18.39 9.09
N ALA A 25 4.52 18.43 7.97
CA ALA A 25 5.10 18.15 6.65
C ALA A 25 5.93 19.32 6.10
N LYS A 26 5.88 20.51 6.73
CA LYS A 26 6.59 21.71 6.26
C LYS A 26 8.11 21.62 6.50
N PRO A 27 8.94 22.28 5.66
CA PRO A 27 10.40 22.22 5.74
C PRO A 27 11.00 22.44 7.13
N GLU A 28 10.49 23.40 7.88
CA GLU A 28 10.98 23.79 9.20
C GLU A 28 10.80 22.72 10.29
N TRP A 29 9.95 21.71 10.06
CA TRP A 29 9.70 20.61 11.01
C TRP A 29 10.42 19.31 10.62
N ARG A 30 11.20 19.32 9.53
CA ARG A 30 11.90 18.12 9.03
C ARG A 30 13.36 18.08 9.47
N GLY A 31 13.94 16.88 9.50
CA GLY A 31 15.37 16.70 9.77
C GLY A 31 15.79 17.06 11.20
N LEU A 32 14.84 17.11 12.14
CA LEU A 32 15.11 17.37 13.56
C LEU A 32 15.70 16.14 14.29
N SER A 33 15.80 15.01 13.61
CA SER A 33 16.33 13.74 14.09
C SER A 33 16.95 12.97 12.92
N ASP A 34 18.02 12.24 13.19
CA ASP A 34 18.77 11.43 12.23
C ASP A 34 18.40 9.93 12.30
N THR A 35 17.49 9.56 13.21
CA THR A 35 17.08 8.16 13.34
C THR A 35 16.28 7.71 12.11
N PRO A 36 16.47 6.47 11.61
CA PRO A 36 15.76 5.98 10.43
C PRO A 36 14.24 6.13 10.52
N TYR A 37 13.66 5.91 11.70
CA TYR A 37 12.23 6.07 11.96
C TYR A 37 11.75 7.51 11.77
N ASP A 38 12.45 8.47 12.35
CA ASP A 38 12.02 9.88 12.29
C ASP A 38 12.21 10.46 10.88
N LEU A 39 13.24 10.01 10.14
CA LEU A 39 13.45 10.34 8.74
C LEU A 39 12.33 9.77 7.85
N LEU A 40 11.96 8.50 8.05
CA LEU A 40 10.86 7.89 7.31
C LEU A 40 9.55 8.64 7.54
N LEU A 41 9.24 8.98 8.79
CA LEU A 41 8.04 9.78 9.10
C LEU A 41 8.03 11.14 8.38
N ASP A 42 9.19 11.75 8.08
CA ASP A 42 9.26 13.07 7.41
C ASP A 42 8.83 12.94 5.96
N ILE A 43 9.17 11.80 5.35
CA ILE A 43 8.76 11.44 4.00
C ILE A 43 7.25 11.11 4.01
N LEU A 44 6.80 10.25 4.93
CA LEU A 44 5.41 9.79 4.98
C LEU A 44 4.40 10.91 5.25
N LEU A 45 4.73 11.90 6.09
CA LEU A 45 3.87 13.06 6.34
C LEU A 45 3.58 13.88 5.08
N ARG A 46 4.43 13.77 4.04
CA ARG A 46 4.24 14.46 2.75
C ARG A 46 3.41 13.64 1.76
N LEU A 47 3.23 12.34 2.02
CA LEU A 47 2.47 11.43 1.16
C LEU A 47 0.95 11.56 1.36
N THR A 48 0.50 12.02 2.54
CA THR A 48 -0.93 11.95 2.93
C THR A 48 -1.85 12.73 2.00
N SER A 49 -1.36 13.81 1.38
CA SER A 49 -2.13 14.58 0.40
C SER A 49 -2.14 14.03 -1.03
N LEU A 50 -1.40 12.96 -1.32
CA LEU A 50 -1.38 12.40 -2.67
C LEU A 50 -2.73 11.82 -3.06
N LEU A 51 -3.40 11.14 -2.12
CA LEU A 51 -4.71 10.54 -2.36
C LEU A 51 -5.79 11.61 -2.60
N SER A 52 -5.85 12.66 -1.77
CA SER A 52 -6.79 13.78 -2.00
C SER A 52 -6.58 14.46 -3.34
N ARG A 53 -5.31 14.63 -3.75
CA ARG A 53 -4.98 15.20 -5.06
C ARG A 53 -5.41 14.27 -6.20
N ALA A 54 -5.31 12.96 -6.01
CA ALA A 54 -5.79 11.98 -6.98
C ALA A 54 -7.32 12.10 -7.16
N ASP A 55 -8.07 12.18 -6.07
CA ASP A 55 -9.54 12.32 -6.10
C ASP A 55 -10.00 13.68 -6.66
N GLN A 56 -9.20 14.74 -6.45
CA GLN A 56 -9.46 16.05 -7.05
C GLN A 56 -9.36 16.01 -8.58
N ILE A 57 -8.44 15.23 -9.16
CA ILE A 57 -8.30 15.09 -10.62
C ILE A 57 -9.59 14.52 -11.21
N GLU A 58 -10.14 13.45 -10.61
CA GLU A 58 -11.41 12.87 -11.06
C GLU A 58 -12.59 13.86 -10.90
N THR A 59 -12.60 14.63 -9.81
CA THR A 59 -13.63 15.65 -9.57
C THR A 59 -13.55 16.80 -10.58
N MET A 60 -12.35 17.23 -10.97
CA MET A 60 -12.16 18.27 -11.98
C MET A 60 -12.57 17.77 -13.36
N ALA A 61 -12.18 16.55 -13.71
CA ALA A 61 -12.55 15.91 -14.97
C ALA A 61 -14.07 15.75 -15.12
N THR A 62 -14.76 15.28 -14.07
CA THR A 62 -16.23 15.14 -14.09
C THR A 62 -16.98 16.47 -14.19
N LYS A 63 -16.34 17.59 -13.80
CA LYS A 63 -16.87 18.95 -13.94
C LYS A 63 -16.54 19.61 -15.29
N GLY A 64 -15.83 18.90 -16.18
CA GLY A 64 -15.45 19.39 -17.50
C GLY A 64 -14.18 20.26 -17.53
N ASP A 65 -13.41 20.33 -16.44
CA ASP A 65 -12.11 21.01 -16.42
C ASP A 65 -10.98 20.03 -16.76
N GLU A 66 -10.95 19.58 -18.02
CA GLU A 66 -9.98 18.59 -18.50
C GLU A 66 -8.55 19.13 -18.48
N THR A 67 -8.36 20.41 -18.86
CA THR A 67 -7.04 21.04 -18.86
C THR A 67 -6.49 21.16 -17.43
N GLY A 68 -7.30 21.65 -16.48
CA GLY A 68 -6.89 21.73 -15.08
C GLY A 68 -6.60 20.37 -14.47
N ALA A 69 -7.41 19.36 -14.79
CA ALA A 69 -7.21 17.98 -14.34
C ALA A 69 -5.92 17.36 -14.91
N ALA A 70 -5.59 17.62 -16.18
CA ALA A 70 -4.34 17.14 -16.80
C ALA A 70 -3.11 17.76 -16.14
N GLU A 71 -3.12 19.07 -15.91
CA GLU A 71 -2.03 19.73 -15.19
C GLU A 71 -1.91 19.22 -13.75
N ALA A 72 -3.04 18.99 -13.07
CA ALA A 72 -3.06 18.42 -11.72
C ALA A 72 -2.47 17.00 -11.69
N ALA A 73 -2.80 16.16 -12.68
CA ALA A 73 -2.24 14.82 -12.83
C ALA A 73 -0.74 14.84 -13.10
N GLN A 74 -0.25 15.76 -13.93
CA GLN A 74 1.18 15.91 -14.18
C GLN A 74 1.94 16.37 -12.93
N ARG A 75 1.39 17.33 -12.18
CA ARG A 75 1.95 17.76 -10.88
C ARG A 75 1.96 16.61 -9.86
N LEU A 76 0.89 15.81 -9.82
CA LEU A 76 0.81 14.63 -8.96
C LEU A 76 1.89 13.62 -9.32
N MET A 77 2.06 13.32 -10.61
CA MET A 77 3.08 12.38 -11.09
C MET A 77 4.49 12.82 -10.67
N TRP A 78 4.87 14.07 -10.94
CA TRP A 78 6.16 14.62 -10.53
C TRP A 78 6.38 14.51 -9.02
N ARG A 79 5.33 14.78 -8.24
CA ARG A 79 5.40 14.69 -6.77
C ARG A 79 5.58 13.26 -6.30
N CYS A 80 4.90 12.30 -6.92
CA CYS A 80 5.05 10.88 -6.64
C CYS A 80 6.48 10.41 -6.92
N HIS A 81 7.08 10.79 -8.05
CA HIS A 81 8.48 10.49 -8.35
C HIS A 81 9.44 11.00 -7.28
N SER A 82 9.33 12.29 -6.94
CA SER A 82 10.18 12.90 -5.91
C SER A 82 10.07 12.15 -4.58
N LEU A 83 8.88 11.69 -4.21
CA LEU A 83 8.67 10.96 -2.95
C LEU A 83 9.14 9.51 -3.03
N ARG A 84 8.97 8.85 -4.18
CA ARG A 84 9.54 7.52 -4.47
C ARG A 84 11.05 7.55 -4.33
N ASP A 85 11.72 8.52 -4.95
CA ASP A 85 13.17 8.62 -4.92
C ASP A 85 13.69 8.83 -3.48
N GLU A 86 12.97 9.60 -2.67
CA GLU A 86 13.26 9.77 -1.23
C GLU A 86 13.06 8.47 -0.44
N LEU A 87 11.97 7.72 -0.69
CA LEU A 87 11.72 6.42 -0.04
C LEU A 87 12.79 5.39 -0.41
N VAL A 88 13.15 5.30 -1.69
CA VAL A 88 14.19 4.40 -2.21
C VAL A 88 15.54 4.74 -1.60
N THR A 89 15.91 6.02 -1.56
CA THR A 89 17.15 6.48 -0.94
C THR A 89 17.16 6.13 0.55
N TRP A 90 16.07 6.40 1.26
CA TRP A 90 15.93 6.05 2.66
C TRP A 90 16.08 4.54 2.91
N TYR A 91 15.46 3.70 2.07
CA TYR A 91 15.54 2.25 2.22
C TYR A 91 16.96 1.74 1.98
N ALA A 92 17.64 2.24 0.95
CA ALA A 92 19.03 1.90 0.67
C ALA A 92 19.94 2.27 1.85
N ASP A 93 19.81 3.49 2.37
CA ASP A 93 20.58 3.95 3.53
C ASP A 93 20.30 3.11 4.77
N PHE A 94 19.03 2.78 5.03
CA PHE A 94 18.64 1.93 6.15
C PHE A 94 19.25 0.53 6.00
N GLN A 95 19.15 -0.08 4.82
CA GLN A 95 19.69 -1.40 4.55
C GLN A 95 21.21 -1.47 4.74
N THR A 96 21.96 -0.42 4.38
CA THR A 96 23.43 -0.40 4.57
C THR A 96 23.87 -0.41 6.04
N LYS A 97 22.98 -0.01 6.96
CA LYS A 97 23.27 0.06 8.40
C LYS A 97 22.99 -1.26 9.13
N GLU A 98 22.23 -2.16 8.50
CA GLU A 98 21.84 -3.45 9.10
C GLU A 98 22.81 -4.56 8.65
N THR A 99 23.21 -5.42 9.57
CA THR A 99 24.23 -6.47 9.31
C THR A 99 23.67 -7.71 8.61
N GLY A 100 22.36 -7.78 8.43
CA GLY A 100 21.65 -8.92 7.83
C GLY A 100 20.50 -8.47 6.93
N PRO A 101 19.83 -9.40 6.25
CA PRO A 101 18.63 -9.06 5.49
C PRO A 101 17.53 -8.62 6.45
N LEU A 102 16.77 -7.60 6.02
CA LEU A 102 15.75 -6.98 6.86
C LEU A 102 14.57 -7.92 7.14
N PHE A 103 14.31 -8.84 6.22
CA PHE A 103 13.26 -9.83 6.34
C PHE A 103 13.53 -11.06 5.47
N TYR A 104 12.81 -12.14 5.76
CA TYR A 104 12.79 -13.37 4.99
C TYR A 104 11.36 -13.76 4.65
N LEU A 105 11.20 -14.58 3.62
CA LEU A 105 9.92 -15.20 3.28
C LEU A 105 9.94 -16.66 3.71
N GLU A 106 8.88 -17.07 4.38
CA GLU A 106 8.68 -18.45 4.81
C GLU A 106 7.31 -18.92 4.31
N PRO A 107 7.16 -20.18 3.85
CA PRO A 107 5.87 -20.71 3.46
C PRO A 107 4.83 -20.54 4.58
N GLU A 108 3.65 -20.07 4.20
CA GLU A 108 2.54 -19.81 5.09
C GLU A 108 1.46 -20.88 4.90
N GLU A 109 1.47 -21.87 5.78
CA GLU A 109 0.48 -22.96 5.72
C GLU A 109 -0.88 -22.54 6.31
N GLN A 110 -0.86 -21.75 7.39
CA GLN A 110 -2.07 -21.36 8.10
C GLN A 110 -1.96 -19.96 8.70
N HIS A 111 -2.69 -19.02 8.10
CA HIS A 111 -2.68 -17.63 8.52
C HIS A 111 -3.39 -17.45 9.87
N PRO A 112 -2.80 -16.78 10.87
CA PRO A 112 -3.34 -16.69 12.23
C PRO A 112 -4.67 -15.93 12.36
N TYR A 113 -5.07 -15.23 11.30
CA TYR A 113 -6.31 -14.46 11.21
C TYR A 113 -7.33 -15.06 10.25
N LEU A 114 -7.05 -16.22 9.64
CA LEU A 114 -7.98 -16.91 8.76
C LEU A 114 -8.39 -18.25 9.37
N ASP A 115 -9.59 -18.71 9.01
CA ASP A 115 -10.04 -20.03 9.40
C ASP A 115 -9.25 -21.10 8.59
N PRO A 116 -8.94 -22.28 9.17
CA PRO A 116 -8.09 -23.29 8.51
C PRO A 116 -8.59 -23.71 7.12
N ASP A 117 -9.91 -23.86 6.98
CA ASP A 117 -10.55 -24.30 5.73
C ASP A 117 -10.86 -23.15 4.75
N SER A 118 -10.40 -21.93 5.05
CA SER A 118 -10.66 -20.78 4.20
C SER A 118 -9.88 -20.87 2.88
N GLU A 119 -10.57 -20.69 1.76
CA GLU A 119 -9.95 -20.54 0.42
C GLU A 119 -8.99 -19.33 0.34
N LEU A 120 -9.06 -18.42 1.32
CA LEU A 120 -8.18 -17.25 1.40
C LEU A 120 -6.76 -17.60 1.86
N ASN A 121 -6.52 -18.77 2.49
CA ASN A 121 -5.17 -19.17 2.90
C ASN A 121 -4.19 -19.27 1.72
N GLY A 122 -4.68 -19.61 0.52
CA GLY A 122 -3.85 -19.68 -0.69
C GLY A 122 -3.56 -18.35 -1.39
N VAL A 123 -4.06 -17.21 -0.89
CA VAL A 123 -3.90 -15.91 -1.57
C VAL A 123 -2.48 -15.38 -1.45
N PHE A 124 -1.89 -15.53 -0.26
CA PHE A 124 -0.51 -15.15 0.03
C PHE A 124 0.18 -16.37 0.64
N PRO A 125 0.85 -17.19 -0.20
CA PRO A 125 1.40 -18.48 0.23
C PRO A 125 2.68 -18.37 1.06
N ASP A 126 3.23 -17.15 1.19
CA ASP A 126 4.41 -16.87 2.01
C ASP A 126 4.05 -15.85 3.08
N SER A 127 4.73 -15.92 4.22
CA SER A 127 4.71 -14.92 5.27
C SER A 127 6.05 -14.21 5.37
N VAL A 128 6.01 -12.97 5.85
CA VAL A 128 7.23 -12.24 6.17
C VAL A 128 7.64 -12.47 7.61
N THR A 129 8.89 -12.92 7.79
CA THR A 129 9.56 -12.99 9.09
C THR A 129 10.63 -11.91 9.16
N PHE A 130 10.51 -11.05 10.16
CA PHE A 130 11.43 -9.93 10.39
C PHE A 130 12.49 -10.29 11.43
N GLN A 131 13.69 -9.74 11.28
CA GLN A 131 14.77 -9.97 12.22
C GLN A 131 14.49 -9.34 13.60
N THR A 132 13.90 -8.14 13.62
CA THR A 132 13.58 -7.43 14.87
C THR A 132 12.25 -6.70 14.77
N PRO A 133 11.61 -6.38 15.92
CA PRO A 133 10.41 -5.58 15.92
C PRO A 133 10.55 -4.18 15.32
N TYR A 134 11.72 -3.58 15.53
CA TYR A 134 12.04 -2.27 14.98
C TYR A 134 12.07 -2.28 13.44
N ILE A 135 12.69 -3.31 12.85
CA ILE A 135 12.76 -3.46 11.39
C ILE A 135 11.36 -3.64 10.80
N ALA A 136 10.54 -4.49 11.40
CA ALA A 136 9.18 -4.70 10.90
C ALA A 136 8.33 -3.42 10.93
N GLN A 137 8.44 -2.62 12.00
CA GLN A 137 7.75 -1.33 12.08
C GLN A 137 8.18 -0.39 10.95
N LEU A 138 9.49 -0.29 10.70
CA LEU A 138 10.03 0.55 9.63
C LEU A 138 9.61 0.06 8.25
N LEU A 139 9.67 -1.26 8.01
CA LEU A 139 9.30 -1.84 6.72
C LEU A 139 7.81 -1.73 6.42
N LEU A 140 6.94 -1.93 7.42
CA LEU A 140 5.50 -1.71 7.24
C LEU A 140 5.18 -0.26 6.90
N LEU A 141 5.87 0.70 7.52
CA LEU A 141 5.74 2.13 7.21
C LEU A 141 6.28 2.47 5.81
N TYR A 142 7.42 1.90 5.44
CA TYR A 142 8.02 2.08 4.12
C TYR A 142 7.13 1.50 3.01
N TRP A 143 6.70 0.25 3.13
CA TRP A 143 5.81 -0.38 2.16
C TRP A 143 4.46 0.33 2.08
N TYR A 144 3.94 0.83 3.20
CA TYR A 144 2.78 1.71 3.19
C TYR A 144 3.02 2.94 2.31
N GLY A 145 4.15 3.63 2.49
CA GLY A 145 4.52 4.78 1.67
C GLY A 145 4.56 4.44 0.18
N GLU A 146 5.20 3.33 -0.18
CA GLU A 146 5.29 2.84 -1.55
C GLU A 146 3.91 2.51 -2.16
N VAL A 147 3.03 1.84 -1.42
CA VAL A 147 1.66 1.55 -1.87
C VAL A 147 0.88 2.83 -2.17
N ILE A 148 0.99 3.85 -1.31
CA ILE A 148 0.32 5.13 -1.52
C ILE A 148 0.87 5.84 -2.76
N VAL A 149 2.20 5.90 -2.90
CA VAL A 149 2.86 6.53 -4.07
C VAL A 149 2.43 5.82 -5.35
N HIS A 150 2.57 4.51 -5.43
CA HIS A 150 2.25 3.74 -6.62
C HIS A 150 0.75 3.75 -6.94
N GLY A 151 -0.12 3.74 -5.92
CA GLY A 151 -1.56 3.94 -6.10
C GLY A 151 -1.90 5.28 -6.76
N ALA A 152 -1.33 6.38 -6.25
CA ALA A 152 -1.51 7.72 -6.81
C ALA A 152 -0.90 7.85 -8.21
N MET A 153 0.26 7.23 -8.46
CA MET A 153 0.88 7.17 -9.79
C MET A 153 -0.01 6.44 -10.80
N SER A 154 -0.62 5.30 -10.43
CA SER A 154 -1.55 4.61 -11.33
C SER A 154 -2.72 5.51 -11.74
N ILE A 155 -3.30 6.27 -10.79
CA ILE A 155 -4.42 7.18 -11.06
C ILE A 155 -3.97 8.30 -12.01
N ALA A 156 -2.87 8.98 -11.69
CA ALA A 156 -2.32 10.05 -12.53
C ALA A 156 -1.97 9.54 -13.93
N HIS A 157 -1.38 8.34 -14.04
CA HIS A 157 -1.02 7.75 -15.32
C HIS A 157 -2.25 7.40 -16.15
N ARG A 158 -3.28 6.78 -15.56
CA ARG A 158 -4.54 6.49 -16.25
C ARG A 158 -5.22 7.76 -16.75
N TYR A 159 -5.14 8.85 -16.00
CA TYR A 159 -5.70 10.12 -16.43
C TYR A 159 -4.94 10.70 -17.63
N LEU A 160 -3.61 10.82 -17.52
CA LEU A 160 -2.76 11.45 -18.54
C LEU A 160 -2.67 10.65 -19.84
N TRP A 161 -2.65 9.32 -19.77
CA TRP A 161 -2.43 8.44 -20.92
C TRP A 161 -3.57 7.47 -21.23
N GLY A 162 -4.57 7.34 -20.35
CA GLY A 162 -5.75 6.49 -20.57
C GLY A 162 -6.86 7.16 -21.38
N GLN A 163 -6.78 8.47 -21.62
CA GLN A 163 -7.65 9.17 -22.58
C GLN A 163 -7.08 9.07 -24.01
N SER A 164 -7.09 7.87 -24.58
CA SER A 164 -7.12 7.74 -26.03
C SER A 164 -8.58 7.88 -26.47
N PRO A 165 -8.95 8.79 -27.39
CA PRO A 165 -10.32 8.87 -27.88
C PRO A 165 -10.68 7.55 -28.58
N THR A 166 -11.58 6.79 -27.97
CA THR A 166 -12.22 5.62 -28.58
C THR A 166 -13.16 6.09 -29.68
N ASN A 167 -12.75 5.92 -30.93
CA ASN A 167 -13.69 5.68 -32.03
C ASN A 167 -14.49 4.41 -31.71
N PRO A 168 -15.83 4.41 -31.77
CA PRO A 168 -16.60 3.19 -31.69
C PRO A 168 -16.77 2.64 -33.10
N GLU A 169 -16.18 1.49 -33.42
CA GLU A 169 -16.80 0.53 -34.35
C GLU A 169 -16.06 -0.82 -34.39
N SER A 170 -16.80 -1.87 -34.01
CA SER A 170 -16.80 -3.27 -34.52
C SER A 170 -15.45 -3.95 -34.78
N SER A 171 -15.10 -5.11 -34.24
CA SER A 171 -15.82 -6.40 -34.11
C SER A 171 -14.75 -7.40 -33.60
N GLY A 172 -14.99 -8.24 -32.59
CA GLY A 172 -15.66 -9.53 -32.73
C GLY A 172 -14.66 -10.69 -32.56
N THR A 173 -15.02 -11.65 -31.69
CA THR A 173 -14.60 -13.07 -31.64
C THR A 173 -13.54 -13.48 -30.60
N THR A 174 -14.02 -14.02 -29.46
CA THR A 174 -13.37 -15.06 -28.62
C THR A 174 -13.52 -16.44 -29.31
N PRO A 175 -12.65 -17.47 -29.08
CA PRO A 175 -12.69 -18.23 -27.81
C PRO A 175 -11.40 -18.90 -27.30
N SER A 176 -11.33 -19.01 -25.96
CA SER A 176 -11.01 -20.18 -25.10
C SER A 176 -9.71 -21.03 -25.22
N SER A 177 -9.08 -21.19 -24.04
CA SER A 177 -8.74 -22.46 -23.33
C SER A 177 -7.29 -22.92 -23.13
N THR A 178 -7.01 -23.20 -21.83
CA THR A 178 -6.17 -24.24 -21.19
C THR A 178 -4.65 -24.31 -21.44
N ALA A 179 -3.85 -24.17 -20.37
CA ALA A 179 -3.34 -25.30 -19.56
C ALA A 179 -2.28 -24.83 -18.53
N SER A 180 -2.37 -25.36 -17.31
CA SER A 180 -1.26 -25.39 -16.34
C SER A 180 -0.22 -26.45 -16.74
N PRO A 181 1.04 -26.33 -16.27
CA PRO A 181 1.47 -27.32 -15.30
C PRO A 181 2.32 -26.77 -14.14
N SER A 182 2.16 -27.43 -13.01
CA SER A 182 2.96 -27.40 -11.80
C SER A 182 4.40 -27.90 -12.02
N THR A 183 5.38 -27.25 -11.40
CA THR A 183 6.69 -27.86 -11.12
C THR A 183 7.25 -27.33 -9.79
N THR A 184 7.49 -28.26 -8.89
CA THR A 184 8.23 -28.17 -7.63
C THR A 184 9.71 -27.90 -7.91
N ALA A 185 10.31 -26.88 -7.29
CA ALA A 185 11.74 -26.84 -6.99
C ALA A 185 12.04 -25.77 -5.92
N SER A 186 12.82 -26.18 -4.91
CA SER A 186 13.34 -25.30 -3.86
C SER A 186 14.37 -24.33 -4.44
N VAL A 187 14.31 -23.03 -4.11
CA VAL A 187 15.48 -22.14 -4.28
C VAL A 187 15.51 -21.08 -3.17
N THR A 188 16.56 -21.19 -2.38
CA THR A 188 17.08 -20.31 -1.34
C THR A 188 17.72 -19.04 -1.93
N THR A 189 17.66 -17.93 -1.19
CA THR A 189 18.58 -16.76 -1.24
C THR A 189 18.75 -15.93 -2.53
N GLU A 190 18.25 -16.33 -3.70
CA GLU A 190 18.40 -15.53 -4.94
C GLU A 190 17.37 -14.39 -5.10
N LYS A 191 16.19 -14.50 -4.48
CA LYS A 191 15.10 -13.50 -4.63
C LYS A 191 15.35 -12.14 -3.94
N LEU A 192 16.37 -12.03 -3.08
CA LEU A 192 16.71 -10.76 -2.41
C LEU A 192 17.53 -9.83 -3.31
N THR A 193 18.24 -10.38 -4.28
CA THR A 193 18.97 -9.63 -5.32
C THR A 193 18.03 -9.16 -6.42
N GLU A 194 16.94 -9.90 -6.66
CA GLU A 194 15.88 -9.53 -7.60
C GLU A 194 15.14 -8.25 -7.20
N ALA A 195 14.92 -7.99 -5.90
CA ALA A 195 14.33 -6.71 -5.45
C ALA A 195 15.23 -5.51 -5.79
N ARG A 196 16.55 -5.71 -5.76
CA ARG A 196 17.56 -4.69 -6.14
C ARG A 196 17.63 -4.51 -7.66
N GLN A 197 17.48 -5.57 -8.44
CA GLN A 197 17.46 -5.51 -9.91
C GLN A 197 16.11 -5.03 -10.49
N GLN A 198 14.98 -5.38 -9.89
CA GLN A 198 13.65 -4.92 -10.31
C GLN A 198 13.45 -3.42 -10.11
N MET A 199 14.06 -2.82 -9.08
CA MET A 199 14.06 -1.37 -8.88
C MET A 199 14.93 -0.60 -9.87
N THR A 200 15.85 -1.26 -10.60
CA THR A 200 16.82 -0.59 -11.49
C THR A 200 16.53 -0.80 -12.99
N MET A 201 15.57 -1.66 -13.37
CA MET A 201 15.40 -2.15 -14.76
C MET A 201 14.04 -1.84 -15.42
N LEU A 202 13.40 -0.72 -15.09
CA LEU A 202 12.19 -0.30 -15.81
C LEU A 202 12.48 0.89 -16.71
N GLU A 203 13.18 0.59 -17.82
CA GLU A 203 13.20 1.46 -18.99
C GLU A 203 11.78 1.52 -19.58
N GLY A 204 11.15 2.70 -19.45
CA GLY A 204 9.77 2.94 -19.84
C GLY A 204 8.81 2.85 -18.67
N GLU A 205 8.38 3.99 -18.15
CA GLU A 205 7.35 4.03 -17.11
C GLU A 205 5.99 3.76 -17.74
N THR A 206 5.54 2.51 -17.65
CA THR A 206 4.22 2.10 -18.10
C THR A 206 3.30 1.92 -16.89
N LEU A 207 1.99 2.02 -17.10
CA LEU A 207 1.00 1.71 -16.07
C LEU A 207 1.22 0.32 -15.46
N ALA A 208 1.53 -0.69 -16.30
CA ALA A 208 1.79 -2.05 -15.84
C ALA A 208 2.98 -2.09 -14.87
N ASN A 209 4.07 -1.37 -15.18
CA ASN A 209 5.25 -1.30 -14.33
C ASN A 209 4.94 -0.65 -12.98
N ILE A 210 4.18 0.46 -12.99
CA ILE A 210 3.72 1.13 -11.77
C ILE A 210 2.87 0.19 -10.91
N GLU A 211 1.92 -0.53 -11.54
CA GLU A 211 0.99 -1.42 -10.84
C GLU A 211 1.67 -2.69 -10.31
N ILE A 212 2.67 -3.23 -11.02
CA ILE A 212 3.49 -4.37 -10.56
C ILE A 212 4.25 -4.00 -9.29
N ILE A 213 4.87 -2.82 -9.25
CA ILE A 213 5.61 -2.38 -8.06
C ILE A 213 4.66 -2.12 -6.88
N GLY A 214 3.53 -1.44 -7.11
CA GLY A 214 2.54 -1.22 -6.06
C GLY A 214 1.94 -2.54 -5.53
N GLU A 215 1.69 -3.51 -6.41
CA GLU A 215 1.25 -4.86 -6.06
C GLU A 215 2.29 -5.58 -5.19
N TYR A 216 3.57 -5.48 -5.54
CA TYR A 216 4.64 -6.07 -4.74
C TYR A 216 4.60 -5.57 -3.29
N PHE A 217 4.53 -4.25 -3.09
CA PHE A 217 4.52 -3.68 -1.73
C PHE A 217 3.21 -3.96 -0.97
N ALA A 218 2.07 -3.93 -1.66
CA ALA A 218 0.79 -4.31 -1.07
C ALA A 218 0.81 -5.78 -0.62
N ALA A 219 1.40 -6.67 -1.41
CA ALA A 219 1.57 -8.07 -1.06
C ALA A 219 2.50 -8.22 0.15
N LYS A 220 3.62 -7.48 0.23
CA LYS A 220 4.53 -7.53 1.39
C LYS A 220 3.85 -7.14 2.69
N ILE A 221 3.01 -6.11 2.67
CA ILE A 221 2.17 -5.74 3.81
C ILE A 221 1.28 -6.92 4.22
N CYS A 222 0.58 -7.54 3.27
CA CYS A 222 -0.31 -8.67 3.54
C CYS A 222 0.45 -9.85 4.15
N GLN A 223 1.56 -10.26 3.51
CA GLN A 223 2.41 -11.35 3.98
C GLN A 223 2.98 -11.10 5.39
N ALA A 224 3.20 -9.85 5.79
CA ALA A 224 3.66 -9.48 7.12
C ALA A 224 2.61 -9.63 8.23
N MET A 225 1.33 -9.73 7.88
CA MET A 225 0.26 -9.86 8.88
C MET A 225 0.32 -11.20 9.61
N ALA A 226 0.80 -12.26 8.97
CA ALA A 226 1.02 -13.54 9.62
C ALA A 226 2.03 -13.42 10.78
N GLY A 227 3.17 -12.79 10.53
CA GLY A 227 4.17 -12.51 11.55
C GLY A 227 3.62 -11.64 12.69
N CYS A 228 2.76 -10.68 12.36
CA CYS A 228 2.08 -9.83 13.35
C CYS A 228 1.07 -10.60 14.22
N GLY A 229 0.45 -11.66 13.71
CA GLY A 229 -0.55 -12.45 14.45
C GLY A 229 0.03 -13.57 15.33
N ARG A 230 1.22 -14.07 15.00
CA ARG A 230 1.89 -15.15 15.75
C ARG A 230 2.60 -14.65 16.99
N ASN A 231 3.38 -13.59 16.83
CA ASN A 231 4.01 -12.92 17.94
C ASN A 231 3.03 -11.85 18.37
N SER A 232 2.19 -12.14 19.38
CA SER A 232 1.32 -11.14 19.99
C SER A 232 2.18 -9.92 20.24
N LEU A 233 1.98 -8.88 19.44
CA LEU A 233 2.91 -7.81 19.15
C LEU A 233 3.39 -7.12 20.43
N GLN A 234 4.36 -7.68 21.16
CA GLN A 234 4.80 -7.24 22.50
C GLN A 234 5.41 -5.82 22.51
N GLY A 235 5.29 -5.06 21.42
CA GLY A 235 5.64 -3.65 21.35
C GLY A 235 5.14 -2.90 20.12
N TYR A 236 4.35 -3.51 19.22
CA TYR A 236 3.83 -2.77 18.05
C TYR A 236 2.46 -2.20 18.35
N GLY A 237 2.31 -0.89 18.14
CA GLY A 237 0.99 -0.28 18.17
C GLY A 237 0.12 -0.92 17.10
N PHE A 238 -1.13 -1.22 17.46
CA PHE A 238 -2.21 -1.64 16.55
C PHE A 238 -2.22 -0.86 15.21
N GLN A 239 -1.95 0.44 15.29
CA GLN A 239 -1.91 1.35 14.13
C GLN A 239 -0.81 1.00 13.12
N THR A 240 0.32 0.45 13.56
CA THR A 240 1.46 0.09 12.69
C THR A 240 1.15 -1.08 11.75
N ALA A 241 0.27 -2.00 12.14
CA ALA A 241 -0.15 -3.10 11.25
C ALA A 241 -1.43 -2.75 10.48
N MET A 242 -2.39 -2.10 11.15
CA MET A 242 -3.71 -1.84 10.58
C MET A 242 -3.68 -0.85 9.42
N VAL A 243 -3.02 0.30 9.58
CA VAL A 243 -3.06 1.34 8.52
C VAL A 243 -2.39 0.86 7.23
N PRO A 244 -1.21 0.20 7.27
CA PRO A 244 -0.64 -0.40 6.07
C PRO A 244 -1.54 -1.45 5.43
N LEU A 245 -2.11 -2.38 6.21
CA LEU A 245 -2.99 -3.43 5.67
C LEU A 245 -4.22 -2.84 4.99
N TRP A 246 -4.74 -1.77 5.54
CA TRP A 246 -5.85 -1.05 4.95
C TRP A 246 -5.45 -0.30 3.68
N ALA A 247 -4.29 0.36 3.64
CA ALA A 247 -3.76 0.91 2.39
C ALA A 247 -3.63 -0.17 1.29
N ALA A 248 -3.17 -1.38 1.64
CA ALA A 248 -3.15 -2.52 0.73
C ALA A 248 -4.57 -2.96 0.31
N GLN A 249 -5.53 -3.00 1.24
CA GLN A 249 -6.94 -3.26 0.91
C GLN A 249 -7.47 -2.25 -0.12
N GLN A 250 -7.24 -0.94 0.09
CA GLN A 250 -7.67 0.11 -0.84
C GLN A 250 -6.98 -0.05 -2.21
N TYR A 251 -5.70 -0.39 -2.21
CA TYR A 251 -4.96 -0.66 -3.44
C TYR A 251 -5.60 -1.80 -4.24
N TYR A 252 -6.06 -2.86 -3.58
CA TYR A 252 -6.67 -4.02 -4.21
C TYR A 252 -8.13 -3.86 -4.62
N LEU A 253 -8.83 -2.83 -4.13
CA LEU A 253 -10.27 -2.67 -4.32
C LEU A 253 -10.70 -2.83 -5.79
N ASP A 254 -10.02 -2.11 -6.69
CA ASP A 254 -10.32 -2.13 -8.14
C ASP A 254 -9.33 -3.00 -8.93
N ARG A 255 -8.46 -3.77 -8.26
CA ARG A 255 -7.37 -4.54 -8.89
C ARG A 255 -7.47 -6.05 -8.68
N SER A 256 -7.97 -6.49 -7.52
CA SER A 256 -8.11 -7.91 -7.21
C SER A 256 -9.13 -8.14 -6.10
N THR A 257 -10.32 -8.61 -6.47
CA THR A 257 -11.39 -8.95 -5.52
C THR A 257 -10.92 -9.96 -4.48
N ARG A 258 -10.15 -10.98 -4.89
CA ARG A 258 -9.65 -12.01 -3.97
C ARG A 258 -8.68 -11.47 -2.93
N LYS A 259 -7.72 -10.61 -3.32
CA LYS A 259 -6.77 -9.98 -2.38
C LYS A 259 -7.44 -8.92 -1.52
N TYR A 260 -8.41 -8.18 -2.07
CA TYR A 260 -9.25 -7.27 -1.31
C TYR A 260 -10.02 -8.00 -0.20
N LEU A 261 -10.70 -9.10 -0.53
CA LEU A 261 -11.43 -9.93 0.45
C LEU A 261 -10.50 -10.52 1.50
N TRP A 262 -9.28 -10.92 1.10
CA TRP A 262 -8.26 -11.36 2.03
C TRP A 262 -7.94 -10.27 3.07
N CYS A 263 -7.62 -9.05 2.61
CA CYS A 263 -7.27 -7.94 3.50
C CYS A 263 -8.43 -7.61 4.45
N ARG A 264 -9.66 -7.53 3.92
CA ARG A 264 -10.87 -7.28 4.69
C ARG A 264 -11.08 -8.34 5.77
N THR A 265 -10.93 -9.62 5.43
CA THR A 265 -11.11 -10.73 6.37
C THR A 265 -10.07 -10.69 7.49
N VAL A 266 -8.81 -10.42 7.15
CA VAL A 266 -7.73 -10.28 8.13
C VAL A 266 -8.00 -9.11 9.08
N LEU A 267 -8.40 -7.94 8.56
CA LEU A 267 -8.75 -6.77 9.37
C LEU A 267 -9.91 -7.06 10.34
N MET A 268 -10.98 -7.70 9.87
CA MET A 268 -12.13 -8.09 10.70
C MET A 268 -11.72 -9.01 11.84
N ASN A 269 -10.75 -9.89 11.60
CA ASN A 269 -10.30 -10.89 12.55
C ASN A 269 -9.19 -10.40 13.50
N PHE A 270 -8.69 -9.17 13.36
CA PHE A 270 -7.75 -8.59 14.32
C PHE A 270 -8.28 -8.58 15.75
N SER A 271 -9.59 -8.41 15.95
CA SER A 271 -10.22 -8.44 17.28
C SER A 271 -10.08 -9.79 17.97
N ARG A 272 -10.06 -10.90 17.21
CA ARG A 272 -9.86 -12.26 17.75
C ARG A 272 -8.50 -12.42 18.44
N LYS A 273 -7.55 -11.51 18.19
CA LYS A 273 -6.22 -11.48 18.83
C LYS A 273 -6.05 -10.36 19.87
N GLY A 274 -7.16 -9.78 20.34
CA GLY A 274 -7.16 -8.80 21.45
C GLY A 274 -7.26 -7.33 21.01
N PHE A 275 -7.44 -7.05 19.72
CA PHE A 275 -7.63 -5.68 19.22
C PHE A 275 -9.12 -5.34 19.11
N VAL A 276 -9.76 -5.04 20.25
CA VAL A 276 -11.23 -4.84 20.34
C VAL A 276 -11.76 -3.77 19.36
N VAL A 277 -10.99 -2.73 19.06
CA VAL A 277 -11.40 -1.66 18.12
C VAL A 277 -11.42 -2.14 16.67
N ALA A 278 -10.67 -3.19 16.33
CA ALA A 278 -10.50 -3.64 14.95
C ALA A 278 -11.77 -4.22 14.33
N GLN A 279 -12.64 -4.85 15.14
CA GLN A 279 -13.90 -5.39 14.67
C GLN A 279 -14.81 -4.30 14.10
N ASN A 280 -14.90 -3.16 14.79
CA ASN A 280 -15.69 -2.02 14.34
C ASN A 280 -15.07 -1.40 13.09
N LEU A 281 -13.74 -1.32 13.00
CA LEU A 281 -13.04 -0.76 11.85
C LEU A 281 -13.15 -1.62 10.60
N GLY A 282 -13.06 -2.95 10.71
CA GLY A 282 -13.26 -3.84 9.57
C GLY A 282 -14.70 -3.82 9.04
N SER A 283 -15.67 -3.47 9.88
CA SER A 283 -17.10 -3.35 9.53
C SER A 283 -17.51 -2.00 8.96
N LEU A 284 -16.61 -1.03 8.91
CA LEU A 284 -16.91 0.27 8.32
C LEU A 284 -17.27 0.10 6.84
N ALA A 285 -18.26 0.88 6.38
CA ALA A 285 -18.55 0.98 4.97
C ALA A 285 -17.34 1.59 4.25
N LEU A 286 -17.17 1.27 2.97
CA LEU A 286 -16.04 1.74 2.15
C LEU A 286 -15.87 3.28 2.17
N SER A 287 -16.94 4.03 2.40
CA SER A 287 -17.00 5.49 2.53
C SER A 287 -16.67 6.04 3.93
N GLN A 288 -16.71 5.19 4.95
CA GLN A 288 -16.43 5.54 6.35
C GLN A 288 -14.97 5.28 6.72
N TYR A 289 -14.18 4.79 5.77
CA TYR A 289 -12.76 4.53 5.92
C TYR A 289 -11.96 5.85 5.78
N PRO A 290 -11.32 6.34 6.86
CA PRO A 290 -10.20 7.28 6.84
C PRO A 290 -9.24 7.13 5.64
N GLY A 291 -9.01 8.22 4.90
CA GLY A 291 -8.12 8.24 3.73
C GLY A 291 -8.72 7.79 2.40
N ARG A 292 -10.03 7.43 2.36
CA ARG A 292 -10.78 7.32 1.10
C ARG A 292 -11.71 8.52 0.94
N TYR A 293 -11.44 9.37 -0.06
CA TYR A 293 -12.34 10.46 -0.41
C TYR A 293 -13.36 9.99 -1.41
N VAL A 294 -14.36 9.26 -0.93
CA VAL A 294 -15.55 8.99 -1.73
C VAL A 294 -16.29 10.32 -1.90
N SER A 295 -16.01 11.05 -2.97
CA SER A 295 -16.94 12.07 -3.46
C SER A 295 -18.23 11.35 -3.81
N GLY A 296 -19.31 11.72 -3.11
CA GLY A 296 -20.57 11.00 -3.06
C GLY A 296 -21.06 10.50 -4.43
N LYS A 297 -20.89 9.20 -4.65
CA LYS A 297 -21.79 8.41 -5.48
C LYS A 297 -22.24 7.24 -4.62
N SER A 298 -23.46 7.35 -4.09
CA SER A 298 -24.26 6.19 -3.75
C SER A 298 -24.50 5.36 -5.03
N VAL A 299 -24.86 4.09 -4.85
CA VAL A 299 -25.11 3.06 -5.90
C VAL A 299 -23.79 2.42 -6.34
N VAL A 300 -23.31 1.28 -5.82
CA VAL A 300 -23.95 -0.04 -5.63
C VAL A 300 -23.22 -0.75 -4.48
N GLU A 301 -23.86 -0.91 -3.31
CA GLU A 301 -23.33 -1.74 -2.21
C GLU A 301 -24.34 -2.83 -1.79
N GLU A 302 -25.36 -3.09 -2.61
CA GLU A 302 -26.17 -4.32 -2.53
C GLU A 302 -25.73 -5.26 -3.64
N HIS A 303 -25.45 -6.52 -3.28
CA HIS A 303 -25.03 -7.65 -4.13
C HIS A 303 -23.54 -8.02 -4.15
N ILE A 304 -22.84 -7.88 -3.03
CA ILE A 304 -21.82 -8.88 -2.66
C ILE A 304 -21.97 -9.20 -1.16
N LEU A 305 -22.99 -10.00 -0.86
CA LEU A 305 -23.11 -10.81 0.36
C LEU A 305 -23.25 -12.27 -0.07
#